data_AF-A0A9W7FCL6-F1
#
_entry.id   AF-A0A9W7FCL6-F1
#
_cell.length_a   1.000
_cell.length_b   1.000
_cell.length_c   1.000
_cell.angle_alpha   90.00
_cell.angle_beta   90.00
_cell.angle_gamma   90.00
#
_symmetry.space_group_name_H-M   'P 1'
#
loop_
_entity.id
_entity.type
_entity.pdbx_description
1 polymer ?
#
loop_
_entity_poly.entity_id
_entity_poly.type
_entity_poly.pdbx_seq_one_letter_code
_entity_poly.pdbx_strand_id
1 'polypeptide(L)'
;MAHPPIRDSELPFSEFIKSCQSTTPRKHLKLDFKELPVVEPCLKILQNYPASDKQGVYLNADILPGPGCRGSPATCDAREFLRICLKYKPVPILSLGFNCHVARTYNFKGSYMEEDVEAMVTLCEEFELVDEAGGIVFALNLRIARYDLEVLKGLLDRVEGCQILFWTGTGEPSVLKEIVDEVEEELKEYEGRIAFDCKIAETRFEGYKNEVLIKLINSVNKIRGLGF
;
A
#
# COMPACT_ATOMS: atom_id res chain seq x y z
N MET A 1 19.45 -3.39 -0.24
CA MET A 1 18.20 -2.70 0.19
C MET A 1 18.05 -1.40 -0.58
N ALA A 2 17.25 -1.38 -1.65
CA ALA A 2 17.09 -0.20 -2.50
C ALA A 2 15.73 0.47 -2.27
N HIS A 3 15.65 1.79 -2.43
CA HIS A 3 14.39 2.53 -2.41
C HIS A 3 14.01 2.91 -3.85
N PRO A 4 12.75 2.67 -4.27
CA PRO A 4 12.31 3.06 -5.61
C PRO A 4 12.64 4.54 -5.93
N PRO A 5 13.06 4.85 -7.17
CA PRO A 5 13.13 3.97 -8.33
C PRO A 5 14.43 3.13 -8.43
N ILE A 6 15.35 3.25 -7.47
CA ILE A 6 16.58 2.47 -7.45
C ILE A 6 16.22 1.01 -7.12
N ARG A 7 16.78 0.06 -7.88
CA ARG A 7 16.50 -1.38 -7.72
C ARG A 7 17.64 -2.14 -7.03
N ASP A 8 18.86 -1.63 -7.13
CA ASP A 8 20.06 -2.27 -6.60
C ASP A 8 20.68 -1.46 -5.47
N SER A 9 21.22 -2.17 -4.48
CA SER A 9 21.93 -1.57 -3.36
C SER A 9 22.85 -2.61 -2.75
N GLU A 10 24.10 -2.23 -2.53
CA GLU A 10 25.11 -3.08 -1.91
C GLU A 10 24.84 -3.32 -0.42
N LEU A 11 23.89 -2.60 0.21
CA LEU A 11 23.55 -2.77 1.61
C LEU A 11 22.79 -4.09 1.83
N PRO A 12 23.40 -5.09 2.50
CA PRO A 12 22.74 -6.35 2.81
C PRO A 12 21.55 -6.13 3.76
N PHE A 13 20.51 -6.94 3.64
CA PHE A 13 19.32 -6.81 4.48
C PHE A 13 19.64 -6.96 5.98
N SER A 14 20.54 -7.87 6.35
CA SER A 14 20.95 -8.07 7.75
C SER A 14 21.65 -6.84 8.35
N GLU A 15 22.49 -6.15 7.58
CA GLU A 15 23.15 -4.91 8.03
C GLU A 15 22.16 -3.76 8.15
N PHE A 16 21.23 -3.68 7.20
CA PHE A 16 20.14 -2.72 7.28
C PHE A 16 19.31 -2.89 8.56
N ILE A 17 18.89 -4.11 8.90
CA ILE A 17 18.13 -4.39 10.13
C ILE A 17 18.93 -4.02 11.39
N LYS A 18 20.21 -4.40 11.47
CA LYS A 18 21.09 -4.01 12.59
C LYS A 18 21.21 -2.48 12.72
N SER A 19 21.30 -1.77 11.60
CA SER A 19 21.35 -0.31 11.57
C SER A 19 20.03 0.29 12.09
N CYS A 20 18.88 -0.21 11.65
CA CYS A 20 17.57 0.23 12.15
C CYS A 20 17.43 0.05 13.67
N GLN A 21 17.82 -1.12 14.19
CA GLN A 21 17.76 -1.41 15.63
C GLN A 21 18.66 -0.49 16.47
N SER A 22 19.83 -0.11 15.95
CA SER A 22 20.77 0.73 16.69
C SER A 22 20.47 2.24 16.57
N THR A 23 20.01 2.69 15.42
CA THR A 23 19.84 4.13 15.12
C THR A 23 18.42 4.64 15.29
N THR A 24 17.42 3.79 15.04
CA THR A 24 16.00 4.16 15.01
C THR A 24 15.08 3.13 15.70
N PRO A 25 15.40 2.68 16.92
CA PRO A 25 14.67 1.58 17.60
C PRO A 25 13.20 1.88 17.92
N ARG A 26 12.75 3.13 17.75
CA ARG A 26 11.36 3.56 17.96
C ARG A 26 10.57 3.77 16.68
N LYS A 27 11.21 3.65 15.50
CA LYS A 27 10.52 3.80 14.22
C LYS A 27 10.06 2.45 13.74
N HIS A 28 8.81 2.35 13.29
CA HIS A 28 8.32 1.15 12.62
C HIS A 28 9.15 0.83 11.38
N LEU A 29 9.29 -0.46 11.10
CA LEU A 29 9.99 -0.95 9.92
C LEU A 29 8.96 -1.41 8.89
N LYS A 30 8.93 -0.76 7.72
CA LYS A 30 8.11 -1.21 6.59
C LYS A 30 9.00 -1.81 5.51
N LEU A 31 8.77 -3.08 5.20
CA LEU A 31 9.48 -3.82 4.17
C LEU A 31 8.58 -3.93 2.94
N ASP A 32 8.90 -3.14 1.91
CA ASP A 32 8.14 -3.11 0.65
C ASP A 32 8.71 -4.13 -0.34
N PHE A 33 8.08 -5.31 -0.41
CA PHE A 33 8.49 -6.39 -1.28
C PHE A 33 7.98 -6.17 -2.70
N LYS A 34 8.92 -6.17 -3.65
CA LYS A 34 8.63 -6.12 -5.09
C LYS A 34 8.92 -7.43 -5.82
N GLU A 35 9.51 -8.39 -5.13
CA GLU A 35 9.88 -9.70 -5.68
C GLU A 35 9.60 -10.78 -4.64
N LEU A 36 8.84 -11.80 -5.03
CA LEU A 36 8.43 -12.86 -4.12
C LEU A 36 9.61 -13.72 -3.60
N PRO A 37 10.64 -14.07 -4.41
CA PRO A 37 11.74 -14.93 -3.94
C PRO A 37 12.55 -14.37 -2.78
N VAL A 38 12.51 -13.05 -2.53
CA VAL A 38 13.25 -12.42 -1.43
C VAL A 38 12.47 -12.39 -0.12
N VAL A 39 11.16 -12.67 -0.13
CA VAL A 39 10.31 -12.59 1.07
C VAL A 39 10.77 -13.58 2.13
N GLU A 40 10.85 -14.87 1.80
CA GLU A 40 11.24 -15.90 2.77
C GLU A 40 12.67 -15.70 3.32
N PRO A 41 13.70 -15.41 2.51
CA PRO A 41 15.03 -15.04 3.03
C PRO A 41 15.00 -13.87 4.01
N CYS A 42 14.23 -12.82 3.73
CA CYS A 42 14.08 -11.68 4.63
C CYS A 42 13.41 -12.08 5.96
N LEU A 43 12.35 -12.89 5.92
CA LEU A 43 11.68 -13.37 7.14
C LEU A 43 12.61 -14.23 8.01
N LYS A 44 13.41 -15.12 7.40
CA LYS A 44 14.43 -15.90 8.13
C LYS A 44 15.47 -15.02 8.82
N ILE A 45 15.86 -13.92 8.18
CA ILE A 45 16.78 -12.96 8.79
C ILE A 45 16.10 -12.27 9.96
N LEU A 46 14.85 -11.78 9.81
CA LEU A 46 14.11 -11.09 10.88
C LEU A 46 13.94 -11.95 12.14
N GLN A 47 13.81 -13.28 12.02
CA GLN A 47 13.77 -14.19 13.17
C GLN A 47 15.02 -14.10 14.07
N ASN A 48 16.17 -13.74 13.50
CA ASN A 48 17.42 -13.54 14.24
C ASN A 48 17.58 -12.12 14.81
N TYR A 49 16.69 -11.19 14.45
CA TYR A 49 16.71 -9.79 14.84
C TYR A 49 15.31 -9.38 15.31
N PRO A 50 14.83 -9.93 16.44
CA PRO A 50 13.50 -9.59 16.94
C PRO A 50 13.43 -8.07 17.13
N ALA A 51 12.37 -7.47 16.58
CA ALA A 51 12.13 -6.05 16.80
C ALA A 51 11.84 -5.82 18.29
N SER A 52 12.21 -4.64 18.81
CA SER A 52 11.81 -4.28 20.18
C SER A 52 10.28 -4.21 20.28
N ASP A 53 9.73 -4.36 21.47
CA ASP A 53 8.27 -4.24 21.71
C ASP A 53 7.66 -2.92 21.20
N LYS A 54 8.50 -1.91 20.93
CA LYS A 54 8.10 -0.58 20.45
C LYS A 54 8.27 -0.40 18.93
N GLN A 55 8.76 -1.40 18.21
CA GLN A 55 9.04 -1.34 16.78
C GLN A 55 8.23 -2.41 16.04
N GLY A 56 7.01 -2.05 15.60
CA GLY A 56 6.25 -2.88 14.67
C GLY A 56 6.97 -3.07 13.32
N VAL A 57 6.89 -4.29 12.78
CA VAL A 57 7.36 -4.64 11.43
C VAL A 57 6.15 -4.85 10.53
N TYR A 58 6.15 -4.17 9.38
CA TYR A 58 5.11 -4.19 8.37
C TYR A 58 5.66 -4.88 7.11
N LEU A 59 5.03 -5.98 6.70
CA LEU A 59 5.35 -6.66 5.45
C LEU A 59 4.41 -6.11 4.38
N ASN A 60 4.94 -5.22 3.54
CA ASN A 60 4.19 -4.53 2.51
C ASN A 60 4.38 -5.19 1.15
N ALA A 61 3.29 -5.47 0.44
CA ALA A 61 3.35 -5.94 -0.93
C ALA A 61 2.05 -5.61 -1.70
N ASP A 62 2.19 -5.34 -2.99
CA ASP A 62 1.07 -5.21 -3.90
C ASP A 62 0.68 -6.61 -4.41
N ILE A 63 -0.28 -7.24 -3.73
CA ILE A 63 -0.60 -8.67 -3.89
C ILE A 63 -1.81 -8.92 -4.82
N LEU A 64 -2.60 -7.89 -5.08
CA LEU A 64 -3.73 -7.93 -6.01
C LEU A 64 -3.55 -6.92 -7.15
N PRO A 65 -4.05 -7.21 -8.35
CA PRO A 65 -4.14 -6.19 -9.39
C PRO A 65 -5.22 -5.18 -9.02
N GLY A 66 -4.99 -3.90 -9.31
CA GLY A 66 -5.93 -2.84 -8.97
C GLY A 66 -6.08 -1.77 -10.04
N PRO A 67 -6.64 -0.61 -9.66
CA PRO A 67 -6.92 0.51 -10.56
C PRO A 67 -5.75 0.89 -11.49
N GLY A 68 -6.01 0.97 -12.79
CA GLY A 68 -5.03 1.28 -13.84
C GLY A 68 -4.13 0.12 -14.25
N CYS A 69 -4.15 -1.00 -13.51
CA CYS A 69 -3.29 -2.17 -13.70
C CYS A 69 -4.04 -3.51 -13.73
N ARG A 70 -5.38 -3.53 -13.74
CA ARG A 70 -6.20 -4.77 -13.75
C ARG A 70 -5.91 -5.78 -14.86
N GLY A 71 -5.26 -5.36 -15.95
CA GLY A 71 -4.83 -6.26 -17.03
C GLY A 71 -3.43 -6.86 -16.84
N SER A 72 -2.75 -6.53 -15.75
CA SER A 72 -1.40 -6.97 -15.43
C SER A 72 -1.42 -7.84 -14.17
N PRO A 73 -0.48 -8.79 -14.03
CA PRO A 73 -0.29 -9.50 -12.76
C PRO A 73 -0.01 -8.53 -11.60
N ALA A 74 -0.36 -8.99 -10.39
CA ALA A 74 0.13 -8.35 -9.17
C ALA A 74 1.67 -8.43 -9.08
N THR A 75 2.26 -7.58 -8.24
CA THR A 75 3.71 -7.55 -8.05
C THR A 75 4.20 -8.82 -7.36
N CYS A 76 3.44 -9.30 -6.38
CA CYS A 76 3.64 -10.59 -5.73
C CYS A 76 2.36 -11.42 -5.85
N ASP A 77 2.46 -12.73 -6.08
CA ASP A 77 1.28 -13.61 -6.00
C ASP A 77 0.73 -13.60 -4.57
N ALA A 78 -0.56 -13.32 -4.41
CA ALA A 78 -1.18 -13.18 -3.10
C ALA A 78 -1.06 -14.43 -2.24
N ARG A 79 -1.38 -15.61 -2.80
CA ARG A 79 -1.44 -16.85 -2.03
C ARG A 79 -0.05 -17.31 -1.64
N GLU A 80 0.91 -17.20 -2.55
CA GLU A 80 2.30 -17.54 -2.22
C GLU A 80 2.91 -16.57 -1.21
N PHE A 81 2.66 -15.26 -1.34
CA PHE A 81 3.10 -14.27 -0.38
C PHE A 81 2.56 -14.55 1.02
N LEU A 82 1.24 -14.73 1.16
CA LEU A 82 0.60 -15.02 2.45
C LEU A 82 1.09 -16.35 3.04
N ARG A 83 1.19 -17.41 2.23
CA ARG A 83 1.76 -18.70 2.69
C ARG A 83 3.18 -18.55 3.22
N ILE A 84 4.01 -17.70 2.60
CA ILE A 84 5.38 -17.46 3.09
C ILE A 84 5.34 -16.69 4.42
N CYS A 85 4.54 -15.62 4.50
CA CYS A 85 4.44 -14.79 5.70
C CYS A 85 3.97 -15.59 6.92
N LEU A 86 2.94 -16.44 6.75
CA LEU A 86 2.31 -17.18 7.84
C LEU A 86 3.16 -18.34 8.37
N LYS A 87 4.22 -18.77 7.66
CA LYS A 87 5.15 -19.81 8.15
C LYS A 87 5.94 -19.38 9.39
N TYR A 88 6.13 -18.09 9.60
CA TYR A 88 7.02 -17.55 10.63
C TYR A 88 6.21 -16.84 11.70
N LYS A 89 6.27 -17.34 12.94
CA LYS A 89 5.53 -16.79 14.09
C LYS A 89 6.46 -16.04 15.06
N PRO A 90 5.98 -14.98 15.73
CA PRO A 90 4.71 -14.29 15.46
C PRO A 90 4.72 -13.64 14.07
N VAL A 91 3.58 -13.64 13.38
CA VAL A 91 3.48 -13.02 12.05
C VAL A 91 3.51 -11.51 12.24
N PRO A 92 4.37 -10.77 11.52
CA PRO A 92 4.34 -9.31 11.56
C PRO A 92 3.03 -8.73 11.01
N ILE A 93 2.87 -7.41 11.09
CA ILE A 93 1.72 -6.71 10.51
C ILE A 93 1.78 -6.87 8.98
N LEU A 94 0.67 -7.27 8.36
CA LEU A 94 0.55 -7.39 6.92
C LEU A 94 0.01 -6.09 6.34
N SER A 95 0.80 -5.45 5.47
CA SER A 95 0.39 -4.24 4.75
C SER A 95 0.08 -4.60 3.30
N LEU A 96 -1.17 -4.94 3.01
CA LEU A 96 -1.58 -5.53 1.74
C LEU A 96 -2.10 -4.46 0.79
N GLY A 97 -1.48 -4.36 -0.39
CA GLY A 97 -1.79 -3.34 -1.39
C GLY A 97 -2.27 -3.92 -2.71
N PHE A 98 -2.63 -3.00 -3.60
CA PHE A 98 -2.99 -3.29 -4.97
C PHE A 98 -1.94 -2.70 -5.92
N ASN A 99 -1.56 -3.46 -6.95
CA ASN A 99 -0.77 -2.92 -8.05
C ASN A 99 -1.64 -1.93 -8.83
N CYS A 100 -1.33 -0.63 -8.74
CA CYS A 100 -2.13 0.45 -9.29
C CYS A 100 -1.31 1.40 -10.18
N HIS A 101 -1.99 2.18 -11.02
CA HIS A 101 -1.34 3.20 -11.85
C HIS A 101 -2.21 4.46 -12.00
N VAL A 102 -1.85 5.52 -11.26
CA VAL A 102 -2.61 6.79 -11.17
C VAL A 102 -2.82 7.54 -12.49
N ALA A 103 -1.93 7.35 -13.47
CA ALA A 103 -2.04 7.94 -14.80
C ALA A 103 -2.88 7.09 -15.79
N ARG A 104 -3.63 6.11 -15.27
CA ARG A 104 -4.55 5.26 -16.04
C ARG A 104 -5.95 5.23 -15.41
N THR A 105 -6.34 6.29 -14.70
CA THR A 105 -7.62 6.38 -13.98
C THR A 105 -8.77 6.93 -14.84
N TYR A 106 -8.58 7.06 -16.16
CA TYR A 106 -9.51 7.73 -17.08
C TYR A 106 -10.64 6.85 -17.65
N ASN A 107 -10.74 5.60 -17.22
CA ASN A 107 -11.77 4.64 -17.64
C ASN A 107 -12.26 3.82 -16.43
N PHE A 108 -13.22 2.92 -16.63
CA PHE A 108 -13.76 2.10 -15.53
C PHE A 108 -12.68 1.30 -14.80
N LYS A 109 -11.63 0.83 -15.49
CA LYS A 109 -10.50 0.14 -14.86
C LYS A 109 -9.64 1.05 -13.99
N GLY A 110 -9.99 2.33 -13.88
CA GLY A 110 -9.27 3.39 -13.19
C GLY A 110 -9.73 3.70 -11.76
N SER A 111 -10.86 3.15 -11.32
CA SER A 111 -11.42 3.31 -9.97
C SER A 111 -11.26 2.03 -9.17
N TYR A 112 -11.26 2.08 -7.83
CA TYR A 112 -11.50 0.90 -7.01
C TYR A 112 -12.95 0.42 -7.17
N MET A 113 -13.18 -0.87 -7.04
CA MET A 113 -14.48 -1.50 -7.24
C MET A 113 -14.79 -2.50 -6.13
N GLU A 114 -16.06 -2.87 -6.00
CA GLU A 114 -16.49 -3.89 -5.03
C GLU A 114 -15.74 -5.21 -5.23
N GLU A 115 -15.39 -5.55 -6.47
CA GLU A 115 -14.60 -6.74 -6.77
C GLU A 115 -13.18 -6.69 -6.17
N ASP A 116 -12.59 -5.50 -6.02
CA ASP A 116 -11.27 -5.37 -5.36
C ASP A 116 -11.40 -5.61 -3.85
N VAL A 117 -12.47 -5.08 -3.24
CA VAL A 117 -12.80 -5.28 -1.83
C VAL A 117 -13.07 -6.75 -1.56
N GLU A 118 -13.93 -7.37 -2.37
CA GLU A 118 -14.28 -8.79 -2.30
C GLU A 118 -13.04 -9.68 -2.40
N ALA A 119 -12.14 -9.39 -3.36
CA ALA A 119 -10.92 -10.16 -3.53
C ALA A 119 -10.00 -10.09 -2.30
N MET A 120 -9.88 -8.91 -1.68
CA MET A 120 -9.04 -8.73 -0.50
C MET A 120 -9.68 -9.37 0.75
N VAL A 121 -10.99 -9.23 0.93
CA VAL A 121 -11.76 -9.87 2.02
C VAL A 121 -11.68 -11.39 1.90
N THR A 122 -11.88 -11.94 0.70
CA THR A 122 -11.76 -13.38 0.43
C THR A 122 -10.39 -13.91 0.83
N LEU A 123 -9.30 -13.18 0.55
CA LEU A 123 -7.96 -13.56 0.97
C LEU A 123 -7.78 -13.50 2.50
N CYS A 124 -8.39 -12.52 3.16
CA CYS A 124 -8.35 -12.44 4.63
C CYS A 124 -9.06 -13.64 5.27
N GLU A 125 -10.20 -14.05 4.73
CA GLU A 125 -10.96 -15.22 5.19
C GLU A 125 -10.25 -16.53 4.85
N GLU A 126 -9.77 -16.71 3.61
CA GLU A 126 -9.08 -17.94 3.14
C GLU A 126 -7.85 -18.28 4.01
N PHE A 127 -7.18 -17.26 4.54
CA PHE A 127 -5.95 -17.39 5.32
C PHE A 127 -6.12 -17.05 6.81
N GLU A 128 -7.36 -16.84 7.28
CA GLU A 128 -7.69 -16.52 8.67
C GLU A 128 -6.84 -15.35 9.22
N LEU A 129 -6.60 -14.33 8.39
CA LEU A 129 -5.59 -13.30 8.68
C LEU A 129 -5.88 -12.48 9.94
N VAL A 130 -7.16 -12.34 10.32
CA VAL A 130 -7.57 -11.63 11.54
C VAL A 130 -6.99 -12.31 12.78
N ASP A 131 -6.95 -13.63 12.80
CA ASP A 131 -6.44 -14.43 13.92
C ASP A 131 -4.94 -14.71 13.78
N GLU A 132 -4.46 -14.86 12.54
CA GLU A 132 -3.12 -15.37 12.26
C GLU A 132 -2.05 -14.27 12.13
N ALA A 133 -2.42 -13.05 11.74
CA ALA A 133 -1.49 -11.93 11.52
C ALA A 133 -1.35 -11.03 12.76
N GLY A 134 -0.22 -10.34 12.90
CA GLY A 134 -0.04 -9.33 13.96
C GLY A 134 -0.85 -8.05 13.76
N GLY A 135 -1.67 -7.98 12.71
CA GLY A 135 -2.46 -6.83 12.28
C GLY A 135 -2.57 -6.78 10.76
N ILE A 136 -3.63 -6.14 10.26
CA ILE A 136 -3.90 -5.99 8.82
C ILE A 136 -4.02 -4.51 8.48
N VAL A 137 -3.26 -4.06 7.47
CA VAL A 137 -3.33 -2.71 6.92
C VAL A 137 -3.52 -2.79 5.42
N PHE A 138 -4.61 -2.26 4.90
CA PHE A 138 -4.81 -2.13 3.45
C PHE A 138 -4.16 -0.86 2.94
N ALA A 139 -3.21 -0.99 2.02
CA ALA A 139 -2.45 0.11 1.45
C ALA A 139 -3.10 0.62 0.15
N LEU A 140 -3.76 1.77 0.20
CA LEU A 140 -4.55 2.31 -0.92
C LEU A 140 -3.95 3.60 -1.46
N ASN A 141 -3.81 3.71 -2.78
CA ASN A 141 -3.35 4.97 -3.39
C ASN A 141 -4.41 6.08 -3.23
N LEU A 142 -4.06 7.17 -2.52
CA LEU A 142 -4.97 8.26 -2.16
C LEU A 142 -5.60 8.93 -3.40
N ARG A 143 -4.82 9.13 -4.47
CA ARG A 143 -5.29 9.84 -5.67
C ARG A 143 -6.44 9.12 -6.36
N ILE A 144 -6.49 7.80 -6.20
CA ILE A 144 -7.53 6.95 -6.77
C ILE A 144 -8.63 6.76 -5.74
N ALA A 145 -8.26 6.36 -4.52
CA ALA A 145 -9.18 5.97 -3.46
C ALA A 145 -10.19 7.05 -3.08
N ARG A 146 -9.80 8.33 -3.14
CA ARG A 146 -10.68 9.46 -2.81
C ARG A 146 -11.98 9.52 -3.62
N TYR A 147 -12.06 8.83 -4.75
CA TYR A 147 -13.26 8.80 -5.60
C TYR A 147 -14.18 7.62 -5.31
N ASP A 148 -13.71 6.63 -4.54
CA ASP A 148 -14.37 5.34 -4.35
C ASP A 148 -14.45 4.97 -2.86
N LEU A 149 -14.52 5.97 -1.96
CA LEU A 149 -14.47 5.76 -0.50
C LEU A 149 -15.62 4.89 0.01
N GLU A 150 -16.84 5.05 -0.50
CA GLU A 150 -18.00 4.24 -0.11
C GLU A 150 -17.78 2.75 -0.39
N VAL A 151 -17.12 2.40 -1.50
CA VAL A 151 -16.72 1.02 -1.80
C VAL A 151 -15.67 0.56 -0.81
N LEU A 152 -14.64 1.38 -0.58
CA LEU A 152 -13.50 1.04 0.26
C LEU A 152 -13.85 0.91 1.75
N LYS A 153 -14.94 1.51 2.23
CA LYS A 153 -15.50 1.26 3.58
C LYS A 153 -15.78 -0.23 3.80
N GLY A 154 -16.13 -0.98 2.75
CA GLY A 154 -16.33 -2.43 2.82
C GLY A 154 -15.13 -3.20 3.37
N LEU A 155 -13.89 -2.72 3.18
CA LEU A 155 -12.72 -3.33 3.82
C LEU A 155 -12.74 -3.18 5.35
N LEU A 156 -13.11 -2.00 5.84
CA LEU A 156 -13.16 -1.68 7.27
C LEU A 156 -14.33 -2.39 7.96
N ASP A 157 -15.45 -2.51 7.27
CA ASP A 157 -16.67 -3.15 7.77
C ASP A 157 -16.56 -4.67 7.82
N ARG A 158 -15.90 -5.27 6.83
CA ARG A 158 -15.88 -6.73 6.64
C ARG A 158 -14.64 -7.41 7.24
N VAL A 159 -13.56 -6.67 7.46
CA VAL A 159 -12.33 -7.20 8.07
C VAL A 159 -12.12 -6.57 9.43
N GLU A 160 -12.38 -7.33 10.48
CA GLU A 160 -12.29 -6.89 11.87
C GLU A 160 -10.87 -6.40 12.21
N GLY A 161 -10.79 -5.27 12.91
CA GLY A 161 -9.52 -4.71 13.41
C GLY A 161 -8.56 -4.21 12.32
N CYS A 162 -8.91 -4.31 11.03
CA CYS A 162 -8.05 -3.84 9.95
C CYS A 162 -7.93 -2.31 9.95
N GLN A 163 -6.89 -1.80 9.31
CA GLN A 163 -6.66 -0.37 9.09
C GLN A 163 -6.51 -0.09 7.60
N ILE A 164 -6.73 1.16 7.20
CA ILE A 164 -6.40 1.65 5.87
C ILE A 164 -5.27 2.67 5.97
N LEU A 165 -4.23 2.48 5.17
CA LEU A 165 -3.18 3.46 4.93
C LEU A 165 -3.32 4.03 3.53
N PHE A 166 -3.66 5.32 3.44
CA PHE A 166 -3.65 6.04 2.18
C PHE A 166 -2.25 6.54 1.84
N TRP A 167 -1.77 6.28 0.62
CA TRP A 167 -0.42 6.65 0.20
C TRP A 167 -0.39 7.40 -1.14
N THR A 168 0.69 8.16 -1.38
CA THR A 168 1.03 8.65 -2.73
C THR A 168 2.41 8.17 -3.16
N GLY A 169 2.53 7.78 -4.42
CA GLY A 169 3.76 7.15 -4.92
C GLY A 169 4.98 8.09 -4.92
N THR A 170 6.18 7.52 -4.84
CA THR A 170 7.43 8.30 -4.86
C THR A 170 7.58 9.13 -6.15
N GLY A 171 7.13 8.61 -7.29
CA GLY A 171 7.14 9.33 -8.57
C GLY A 171 5.93 10.24 -8.80
N GLU A 172 4.97 10.26 -7.87
CA GLU A 172 3.76 11.05 -8.02
C GLU A 172 3.99 12.50 -7.54
N PRO A 173 3.35 13.49 -8.19
CA PRO A 173 3.27 14.85 -7.66
C PRO A 173 2.65 14.87 -6.26
N SER A 174 2.95 15.90 -5.49
CA SER A 174 2.32 16.14 -4.17
C SER A 174 0.81 16.43 -4.31
N VAL A 175 0.03 16.05 -3.30
CA VAL A 175 -1.43 16.29 -3.21
C VAL A 175 -1.74 17.53 -2.38
N LEU A 176 -2.88 18.17 -2.64
CA LEU A 176 -3.43 19.21 -1.78
C LEU A 176 -3.72 18.64 -0.39
N LYS A 177 -3.45 19.41 0.68
CA LYS A 177 -3.78 19.00 2.05
C LYS A 177 -5.28 18.79 2.23
N GLU A 178 -6.07 19.61 1.54
CA GLU A 178 -7.54 19.53 1.54
C GLU A 178 -8.05 18.16 1.07
N ILE A 179 -7.31 17.46 0.20
CA ILE A 179 -7.68 16.11 -0.22
C ILE A 179 -7.58 15.14 0.96
N VAL A 180 -6.54 15.26 1.77
CA VAL A 180 -6.39 14.44 2.97
C VAL A 180 -7.48 14.80 3.99
N ASP A 181 -7.75 16.09 4.19
CA ASP A 181 -8.81 16.56 5.10
C ASP A 181 -10.19 16.03 4.68
N GLU A 182 -10.49 16.06 3.38
CA GLU A 182 -11.74 15.54 2.81
C GLU A 182 -11.90 14.03 3.08
N VAL A 183 -10.85 13.24 2.81
CA VAL A 183 -10.88 11.79 3.05
C VAL A 183 -10.99 11.46 4.54
N GLU A 184 -10.29 12.20 5.40
CA GLU A 184 -10.35 12.03 6.85
C GLU A 184 -11.75 12.35 7.41
N GLU A 185 -12.39 13.43 6.95
CA GLU A 185 -13.75 13.80 7.35
C GLU A 185 -14.79 12.78 6.85
N GLU A 186 -14.67 12.31 5.60
CA GLU A 186 -15.59 11.30 5.03
C GLU A 186 -15.52 9.96 5.79
N LEU A 187 -14.34 9.61 6.30
CA LEU A 187 -14.07 8.37 7.04
C LEU A 187 -14.00 8.56 8.56
N LYS A 188 -14.51 9.68 9.09
CA LYS A 188 -14.45 10.00 10.53
C LYS A 188 -15.05 8.94 11.44
N GLU A 189 -16.03 8.17 10.96
CA GLU A 189 -16.64 7.07 11.72
C GLU A 189 -15.64 5.92 11.99
N TYR A 190 -14.55 5.87 11.20
CA TYR A 190 -13.45 4.90 11.32
C TYR A 190 -12.18 5.53 11.94
N GLU A 191 -12.31 6.63 12.71
CA GLU A 191 -11.18 7.27 13.38
C GLU A 191 -10.32 6.24 14.16
N GLY A 192 -9.00 6.39 14.05
CA GLY A 192 -8.04 5.45 14.64
C GLY A 192 -7.75 4.20 13.80
N ARG A 193 -8.52 3.97 12.72
CA ARG A 193 -8.24 2.92 11.71
C ARG A 193 -7.73 3.47 10.38
N ILE A 194 -7.60 4.79 10.25
CA ILE A 194 -7.13 5.46 9.05
C ILE A 194 -5.77 6.13 9.30
N ALA A 195 -4.86 6.00 8.34
CA ALA A 195 -3.56 6.68 8.35
C ALA A 195 -3.19 7.18 6.95
N PHE A 196 -2.24 8.13 6.89
CA PHE A 196 -1.78 8.74 5.64
C PHE A 196 -0.25 8.74 5.55
N ASP A 197 0.28 8.24 4.43
CA ASP A 197 1.68 8.36 4.00
C ASP A 197 1.72 9.06 2.63
N CYS A 198 1.39 10.36 2.65
CA CYS A 198 1.15 11.14 1.46
C CYS A 198 2.11 12.33 1.37
N LYS A 199 2.63 12.56 0.16
CA LYS A 199 3.36 13.78 -0.18
C LYS A 199 2.38 14.95 -0.26
N ILE A 200 2.39 15.84 0.73
CA ILE A 200 1.55 17.04 0.75
C ILE A 200 2.28 18.19 0.05
N ALA A 201 1.56 18.95 -0.77
CA ALA A 201 2.09 20.13 -1.44
C ALA A 201 2.44 21.23 -0.43
N GLU A 202 3.53 21.97 -0.67
CA GLU A 202 3.96 23.05 0.24
C GLU A 202 2.98 24.23 0.19
N THR A 203 2.34 24.43 -0.97
CA THR A 203 1.36 25.50 -1.18
C THR A 203 0.13 25.00 -1.92
N ARG A 204 -1.00 25.68 -1.71
CA ARG A 204 -2.23 25.43 -2.48
C ARG A 204 -2.02 25.56 -3.98
N PHE A 205 -1.25 26.55 -4.42
CA PHE A 205 -0.98 26.77 -5.85
C PHE A 205 -0.25 25.57 -6.46
N GLU A 206 0.79 25.06 -5.79
CA GLU A 206 1.51 23.86 -6.21
C GLU A 206 0.57 22.65 -6.27
N GLY A 207 -0.25 22.44 -5.23
CA GLY A 207 -1.20 21.34 -5.20
C GLY A 207 -2.22 21.42 -6.35
N TYR A 208 -2.83 22.58 -6.61
CA TYR A 208 -3.74 22.76 -7.74
C TYR A 208 -3.07 22.48 -9.09
N LYS A 209 -1.84 22.98 -9.29
CA LYS A 209 -1.06 22.70 -10.49
C LYS A 209 -0.83 21.19 -10.67
N ASN A 210 -0.50 20.49 -9.59
CA ASN A 210 -0.26 19.04 -9.59
C ASN A 210 -1.56 18.25 -9.88
N GLU A 211 -2.70 18.66 -9.34
CA GLU A 211 -4.00 18.06 -9.67
C GLU A 211 -4.36 18.24 -11.15
N VAL A 212 -4.13 19.44 -11.69
CA VAL A 212 -4.33 19.71 -13.13
C VAL A 212 -3.41 18.85 -13.99
N LEU A 213 -2.14 18.69 -13.59
CA LEU A 213 -1.18 17.85 -14.31
C LEU A 213 -1.66 16.39 -14.39
N ILE A 214 -2.11 15.80 -13.28
CA ILE A 214 -2.62 14.42 -13.26
C ILE A 214 -3.87 14.28 -14.14
N LYS A 215 -4.80 15.24 -14.10
CA LYS A 215 -5.99 15.26 -14.97
C LYS A 215 -5.62 15.38 -16.45
N LEU A 216 -4.62 16.20 -16.79
CA LEU A 216 -4.13 16.34 -18.15
C LEU A 216 -3.48 15.04 -18.65
N ILE A 217 -2.61 14.41 -17.84
CA ILE A 217 -1.97 13.13 -18.18
C ILE A 217 -3.04 12.06 -18.45
N ASN A 218 -4.03 11.95 -17.57
CA ASN A 218 -5.14 11.01 -17.76
C ASN A 218 -5.96 11.31 -19.02
N SER A 219 -6.19 12.59 -19.34
CA SER A 219 -6.89 13.01 -20.57
C SER A 219 -6.09 12.63 -21.83
N VAL A 220 -4.78 12.87 -21.84
CA VAL A 220 -3.89 12.47 -22.95
C VAL A 220 -3.85 10.95 -23.11
N ASN A 221 -3.73 10.22 -22.01
CA ASN A 221 -3.71 8.75 -22.05
C ASN A 221 -5.06 8.17 -22.50
N LYS A 222 -6.19 8.81 -22.15
CA LYS A 222 -7.50 8.46 -22.69
C LYS A 222 -7.54 8.59 -24.20
N ILE A 223 -7.04 9.70 -24.76
CA ILE A 223 -6.99 9.91 -26.22
C ILE A 223 -6.12 8.84 -26.88
N ARG A 224 -4.92 8.58 -26.35
CA ARG A 224 -4.01 7.54 -26.86
C ARG A 224 -4.63 6.14 -26.80
N GLY A 225 -5.35 5.82 -25.72
CA GLY A 225 -6.04 4.54 -25.56
C GLY A 225 -7.22 4.33 -26.52
N LEU A 226 -7.76 5.40 -27.11
CA LEU A 226 -8.82 5.34 -28.11
C LEU A 226 -8.31 5.10 -29.56
N GLY A 227 -6.98 5.06 -29.77
CA GLY A 227 -6.38 4.70 -31.05
C GLY A 227 -6.42 5.77 -32.14
N PHE A 228 -6.53 7.06 -31.77
CA PHE A 228 -6.34 8.20 -32.68
C PHE A 228 -4.88 8.53 -32.93
#